data_AF-A0A2T0W5V7-F1
#
_entry.id   AF-A0A2T0W5V7-F1
#
_cell.length_a   1.000
_cell.length_b   1.000
_cell.length_c   1.000
_cell.angle_alpha   90.00
_cell.angle_beta   90.00
_cell.angle_gamma   90.00
#
_symmetry.space_group_name_H-M   'P 1'
#
loop_
_entity.id
_entity.type
_entity.pdbx_description
1 polymer ?
#
loop_
_entity_poly.entity_id
_entity_poly.type
_entity_poly.pdbx_seq_one_letter_code
_entity_poly.pdbx_strand_id
1 'polypeptide(L)'
;MNTIALVGRLTKEIELRDVGEGRFVTNNTLAVRKTFKKEGVPEADFIPFVAWGKRAELLEEYCSKGDLIALTGKMQSRSYKTESDETKYVVEMVVEDIEFIQKKAADKPAQEVTTV
;
A
#
# COMPACT_ATOMS: atom_id res chain seq x y z
N MET A 1 17.83 6.93 14.77
CA MET A 1 17.29 5.69 14.16
C MET A 1 15.87 5.97 13.70
N ASN A 2 15.55 5.76 12.42
CA ASN A 2 14.21 5.91 11.84
C ASN A 2 13.87 4.58 11.16
N THR A 3 12.90 3.87 11.71
CA THR A 3 12.44 2.55 11.25
C THR A 3 10.96 2.44 11.55
N ILE A 4 10.18 1.97 10.58
CA ILE A 4 8.76 1.67 10.72
C ILE A 4 8.49 0.29 10.11
N ALA A 5 7.66 -0.50 10.77
CA ALA A 5 7.17 -1.78 10.29
C ALA A 5 5.65 -1.80 10.43
N LEU A 6 4.95 -2.11 9.34
CA LEU A 6 3.49 -2.08 9.27
C LEU A 6 2.97 -3.34 8.59
N VAL A 7 1.89 -3.87 9.12
CA VAL A 7 1.10 -4.93 8.47
C VAL A 7 -0.27 -4.36 8.16
N GLY A 8 -0.69 -4.46 6.90
CA GLY A 8 -1.96 -3.90 6.47
C GLY A 8 -2.38 -4.36 5.08
N ARG A 9 -3.52 -3.86 4.63
CA ARG A 9 -4.09 -4.24 3.34
C ARG A 9 -3.90 -3.13 2.30
N LEU A 10 -3.56 -3.52 1.08
CA LEU A 10 -3.49 -2.60 -0.04
C LEU A 10 -4.87 -2.01 -0.35
N THR A 11 -4.95 -0.68 -0.46
CA THR A 11 -6.23 0.02 -0.68
C THR A 11 -6.63 0.13 -2.15
N LYS A 12 -5.64 0.04 -3.05
CA LYS A 12 -5.78 0.23 -4.49
C LYS A 12 -4.94 -0.81 -5.24
N GLU A 13 -5.23 -1.00 -6.52
CA GLU A 13 -4.37 -1.80 -7.39
C GLU A 13 -2.96 -1.23 -7.44
N ILE A 14 -1.98 -2.08 -7.72
CA ILE A 14 -0.60 -1.65 -7.87
C ILE A 14 -0.42 -1.02 -9.24
N GLU A 15 -0.02 0.25 -9.25
CA GLU A 15 0.36 0.96 -10.47
C GLU A 15 1.89 1.10 -10.48
N LEU A 16 2.54 0.38 -11.40
CA LEU A 16 3.97 0.52 -11.66
C LEU A 16 4.20 1.66 -12.64
N ARG A 17 4.98 2.67 -12.23
CA ARG A 17 5.33 3.81 -13.07
C ARG A 17 6.82 3.80 -13.37
N ASP A 18 7.16 3.87 -14.65
CA ASP A 18 8.53 4.14 -15.09
C ASP A 18 8.78 5.65 -15.03
N VAL A 19 9.80 6.08 -14.27
CA VAL A 19 10.21 7.48 -14.16
C VAL A 19 11.49 7.79 -14.94
N GLY A 20 11.90 6.87 -15.83
CA GLY A 20 13.08 6.99 -16.67
C GLY A 20 14.35 6.44 -16.00
N GLU A 21 15.36 6.20 -16.83
CA GLU A 21 16.66 5.65 -16.44
C GLU A 21 16.56 4.26 -15.77
N GLY A 22 15.54 3.46 -16.14
CA GLY A 22 15.32 2.13 -15.57
C GLY A 22 14.87 2.17 -14.11
N ARG A 23 14.29 3.29 -13.65
CA ARG A 23 13.75 3.42 -12.29
C ARG A 23 12.24 3.29 -12.31
N PHE A 24 11.75 2.26 -11.63
CA PHE A 24 10.33 2.06 -11.39
C PHE A 24 9.93 2.56 -10.01
N VAL A 25 8.70 3.09 -9.92
CA VAL A 25 8.10 3.56 -8.67
C VAL A 25 6.66 3.10 -8.57
N THR A 26 6.26 2.73 -7.36
CA THR A 26 4.88 2.46 -6.99
C THR A 26 4.53 3.32 -5.78
N ASN A 27 3.42 4.06 -5.89
CA ASN A 27 2.83 4.78 -4.77
C ASN A 27 1.49 4.13 -4.44
N ASN A 28 1.28 3.75 -3.20
CA ASN A 28 0.00 3.22 -2.75
C ASN A 28 -0.25 3.63 -1.29
N THR A 29 -1.33 3.14 -0.71
CA THR A 29 -1.72 3.40 0.66
C THR A 29 -2.08 2.08 1.33
N LEU A 30 -1.49 1.86 2.50
CA LEU A 30 -1.69 0.68 3.32
C LEU A 30 -2.75 0.99 4.38
N ALA A 31 -3.83 0.22 4.40
CA ALA A 31 -4.82 0.25 5.47
C ALA A 31 -4.33 -0.61 6.64
N VAL A 32 -3.88 0.03 7.72
CA VAL A 32 -3.36 -0.60 8.93
C VAL A 32 -4.45 -0.61 9.99
N ARG A 33 -4.88 -1.79 10.42
CA ARG A 33 -5.94 -1.93 11.41
C ARG A 33 -5.50 -1.39 12.78
N LYS A 34 -6.37 -0.63 13.45
CA LYS A 34 -6.16 -0.18 14.82
C LYS A 34 -6.46 -1.32 15.80
N THR A 35 -5.61 -1.46 16.82
CA THR A 35 -5.78 -2.46 17.89
C THR A 35 -7.02 -2.18 18.73
N PHE A 36 -7.32 -0.90 18.99
CA PHE A 36 -8.47 -0.50 19.80
C PHE A 36 -9.61 -0.02 18.92
N LYS A 37 -10.70 -0.79 18.90
CA LYS A 37 -11.97 -0.37 18.30
C LYS A 37 -12.74 0.48 19.31
N LYS A 38 -13.10 1.70 18.93
CA LYS A 38 -14.06 2.54 19.63
C LYS A 38 -15.24 2.78 18.70
N GLU A 39 -16.46 2.77 19.22
CA GLU A 39 -17.63 3.14 18.44
C GLU A 39 -17.46 4.54 17.84
N GLY A 40 -17.76 4.68 16.56
CA GLY A 40 -17.62 5.93 15.81
C GLY A 40 -16.20 6.31 15.38
N VAL A 41 -15.17 5.49 15.65
CA VAL A 41 -13.78 5.75 15.21
C VAL A 41 -13.41 4.84 14.02
N PRO A 42 -12.73 5.37 12.98
CA PRO A 42 -12.25 4.56 11.86
C PRO A 42 -11.40 3.37 12.33
N GLU A 43 -11.69 2.17 11.82
CA GLU A 43 -11.01 0.93 12.24
C GLU A 43 -9.58 0.78 11.71
N ALA A 44 -9.14 1.66 10.82
CA ALA A 44 -7.82 1.63 10.20
C ALA A 44 -7.22 3.03 10.03
N ASP A 45 -5.90 3.09 10.08
CA ASP A 45 -5.11 4.21 9.57
C ASP A 45 -4.68 3.92 8.12
N PHE A 46 -4.58 4.98 7.33
CA PHE A 46 -4.23 4.91 5.92
C PHE A 46 -2.85 5.51 5.73
N ILE A 47 -1.84 4.65 5.65
CA ILE A 47 -0.45 5.07 5.59
C ILE A 47 0.01 5.07 4.13
N PRO A 48 0.29 6.24 3.52
CA PRO A 48 0.87 6.29 2.18
C PRO A 48 2.29 5.73 2.21
N PHE A 49 2.64 4.99 1.16
CA PHE A 49 3.99 4.47 0.98
C PHE A 49 4.45 4.59 -0.47
N VAL A 50 5.76 4.60 -0.64
CA VAL A 50 6.46 4.56 -1.91
C VAL A 50 7.47 3.43 -1.93
N ALA A 51 7.43 2.60 -2.97
CA ALA A 51 8.40 1.56 -3.26
C ALA A 51 9.13 1.89 -4.56
N TRP A 52 10.44 1.60 -4.61
CA TRP A 52 11.32 1.91 -5.73
C TRP A 52 12.01 0.66 -6.28
N GLY A 53 12.31 0.69 -7.58
CA GLY A 53 13.04 -0.36 -8.31
C GLY A 53 12.41 -1.73 -8.11
N LYS A 54 13.22 -2.74 -7.80
CA LYS A 54 12.79 -4.13 -7.60
C LYS A 54 11.61 -4.30 -6.66
N ARG A 55 11.46 -3.46 -5.64
CA ARG A 55 10.34 -3.55 -4.69
C ARG A 55 9.03 -3.11 -5.33
N ALA A 56 9.07 -2.11 -6.20
CA ALA A 56 7.92 -1.68 -6.97
C ALA A 56 7.48 -2.79 -7.94
N GLU A 57 8.44 -3.38 -8.66
CA GLU A 57 8.20 -4.50 -9.57
C GLU A 57 7.61 -5.70 -8.83
N LEU A 58 8.18 -6.08 -7.69
CA LEU A 58 7.65 -7.18 -6.87
C LEU A 58 6.22 -6.92 -6.36
N LEU A 59 5.86 -5.68 -6.04
CA LEU A 59 4.48 -5.37 -5.66
C LEU A 59 3.54 -5.55 -6.85
N GLU A 60 3.94 -5.12 -8.04
CA GLU A 60 3.09 -5.25 -9.23
C GLU A 60 2.90 -6.72 -9.62
N GLU A 61 3.97 -7.51 -9.55
CA GLU A 61 3.94 -8.93 -9.90
C GLU A 61 3.17 -9.77 -8.89
N TYR A 62 3.31 -9.49 -7.59
CA TYR A 62 2.82 -10.37 -6.52
C TYR A 62 1.69 -9.80 -5.69
N CYS A 63 1.23 -8.57 -5.89
CA CYS A 63 0.18 -7.96 -5.09
C CYS A 63 -0.96 -7.36 -5.92
N SER A 64 -2.14 -7.35 -5.33
CA SER A 64 -3.37 -6.76 -5.87
C SER A 64 -4.13 -6.06 -4.75
N LYS A 65 -5.15 -5.26 -5.12
CA LYS A 65 -5.98 -4.57 -4.14
C LYS A 65 -6.56 -5.54 -3.09
N GLY A 66 -6.37 -5.18 -1.82
CA GLY A 66 -6.90 -5.92 -0.68
C GLY A 66 -5.97 -7.01 -0.14
N ASP A 67 -4.85 -7.31 -0.82
CA ASP A 67 -3.84 -8.24 -0.31
C ASP A 67 -3.25 -7.71 1.02
N LEU A 68 -3.00 -8.64 1.95
CA LEU A 68 -2.36 -8.37 3.23
C LEU A 68 -0.85 -8.53 3.07
N ILE A 69 -0.10 -7.48 3.40
CA ILE A 69 1.36 -7.43 3.29
C ILE A 69 1.98 -6.83 4.54
N ALA A 70 3.22 -7.20 4.83
CA ALA A 70 4.09 -6.47 5.75
C ALA A 70 5.04 -5.57 4.95
N LEU A 71 5.23 -4.35 5.40
CA LEU A 71 6.22 -3.42 4.87
C LEU A 71 7.13 -2.99 6.01
N THR A 72 8.43 -2.93 5.73
CA THR A 72 9.44 -2.31 6.61
C THR A 72 10.16 -1.20 5.86
N GLY A 73 10.51 -0.12 6.54
CA GLY A 73 11.17 1.02 5.92
C GLY A 73 11.30 2.23 6.83
N LYS A 74 11.20 3.43 6.23
CA LYS A 74 11.44 4.70 6.92
C LYS A 74 10.36 5.73 6.61
N MET A 75 9.95 6.51 7.60
CA MET A 75 9.07 7.65 7.35
C MET A 75 9.86 8.82 6.79
N GLN A 76 9.38 9.41 5.69
CA GLN A 76 9.95 10.60 5.07
C GLN A 76 8.87 11.67 4.89
N SER A 77 9.26 12.92 5.16
CA SER A 77 8.48 14.10 4.80
C SER A 77 9.11 14.73 3.57
N ARG A 78 8.32 15.00 2.55
CA ARG A 78 8.73 15.78 1.38
C ARG A 78 7.72 16.89 1.10
N SER A 79 8.17 17.91 0.40
CA SER A 79 7.30 18.95 -0.13
C SER A 79 7.39 19.02 -1.64
N TYR A 80 6.30 19.43 -2.27
CA TYR A 80 6.27 19.76 -3.68
C TYR A 80 5.35 20.96 -3.91
N LYS A 81 5.64 21.75 -4.93
CA LYS A 81 4.78 22.85 -5.38
C LYS A 81 3.70 22.30 -6.29
N THR A 82 2.47 22.76 -6.09
CA THR A 82 1.36 22.53 -7.02
C THR A 82 1.41 23.51 -8.17
N GLU A 83 0.62 23.27 -9.21
CA GLU A 83 0.46 24.21 -10.34
C GLU A 83 -0.03 25.60 -9.89
N SER A 84 -0.71 25.67 -8.75
CA SER A 84 -1.18 26.92 -8.13
C SER A 84 -0.14 27.60 -7.20
N ASP A 85 1.13 27.18 -7.25
CA ASP A 85 2.25 27.63 -6.39
C ASP A 85 2.09 27.36 -4.87
N GLU A 86 1.07 26.60 -4.47
CA GLU A 86 0.91 26.13 -3.10
C GLU A 86 1.92 25.02 -2.79
N THR A 87 2.60 25.11 -1.63
CA THR A 87 3.50 24.06 -1.13
C THR A 87 2.71 22.98 -0.39
N LYS A 88 2.70 21.76 -0.92
CA LYS A 88 2.11 20.60 -0.24
C LYS A 88 3.17 19.77 0.44
N TYR A 89 2.89 19.37 1.68
CA TYR A 89 3.72 18.46 2.46
C TYR A 89 3.09 17.07 2.46
N VAL A 90 3.91 16.06 2.22
CA VAL A 90 3.51 14.65 2.23
C VAL A 90 4.43 13.91 3.17
N VAL A 91 3.84 13.19 4.12
CA VAL A 91 4.54 12.25 4.99
C VAL A 91 4.18 10.85 4.49
N GLU A 92 5.17 10.11 4.01
CA GLU A 92 5.00 8.76 3.49
C GLU A 92 6.11 7.82 3.93
N MET A 93 5.83 6.53 3.89
CA MET A 93 6.79 5.48 4.15
C MET A 93 7.59 5.16 2.88
N VAL A 94 8.91 5.24 2.92
CA VAL A 94 9.78 4.66 1.89
C VAL A 94 10.05 3.20 2.25
N VAL A 95 9.67 2.30 1.36
CA VAL A 95 9.75 0.84 1.58
C VAL A 95 11.16 0.33 1.36
N GLU A 96 11.70 -0.38 2.35
CA GLU A 96 13.00 -1.06 2.32
C GLU A 96 12.87 -2.59 2.22
N ASP A 97 11.77 -3.16 2.71
CA ASP A 97 11.49 -4.59 2.62
C ASP A 97 9.99 -4.90 2.58
N ILE A 98 9.63 -6.05 1.99
CA ILE A 98 8.25 -6.49 1.74
C ILE A 98 8.10 -7.96 2.09
N GLU A 99 7.12 -8.27 2.92
CA GLU A 99 6.68 -9.65 3.16
C GLU A 99 5.24 -9.85 2.65
N PHE A 100 5.05 -10.87 1.82
CA PHE A 100 3.74 -11.24 1.30
C PHE A 100 3.06 -12.19 2.29
N ILE A 101 1.93 -11.78 2.89
CA ILE A 101 1.27 -12.54 3.95
C ILE A 101 0.07 -13.33 3.40
N GLN A 102 -0.89 -12.63 2.80
CA GLN A 102 -2.15 -13.26 2.40
C GLN A 102 -2.75 -12.56 1.18
N LYS A 103 -3.09 -13.34 0.16
CA LYS A 103 -3.94 -12.88 -0.95
C LYS A 103 -5.36 -12.58 -0.45
N LYS A 104 -6.00 -11.57 -1.03
CA LYS A 104 -7.44 -11.38 -0.89
C LYS A 104 -8.13 -12.69 -1.31
N ALA A 105 -9.02 -13.21 -0.48
CA ALA A 105 -9.79 -14.40 -0.86
C ALA A 105 -10.54 -14.10 -2.17
N ALA A 106 -10.33 -14.94 -3.19
CA ALA A 106 -11.15 -14.90 -4.38
C ALA A 106 -12.59 -15.15 -3.94
N ASP A 107 -13.52 -14.27 -4.32
CA ASP A 107 -14.95 -14.57 -4.19
C ASP A 107 -15.18 -15.88 -4.92
N LYS A 108 -15.44 -16.97 -4.18
CA LYS A 108 -15.95 -18.19 -4.80
C LYS A 108 -17.26 -17.78 -5.47
N PRO A 109 -17.43 -17.94 -6.80
CA PRO A 109 -18.74 -17.75 -7.39
C PRO A 109 -19.69 -18.70 -6.67
N ALA A 110 -20.80 -18.16 -6.18
CA ALA A 110 -21.87 -18.93 -5.57
C ALA A 110 -22.23 -20.07 -6.53
N GLN A 111 -21.95 -21.31 -6.12
CA GLN A 111 -22.37 -22.48 -6.88
C GLN A 111 -23.90 -22.44 -6.97
N GLU A 112 -24.43 -22.23 -8.16
CA GLU A 112 -25.84 -22.44 -8.45
C GLU A 112 -26.18 -23.89 -8.13
N VAL A 113 -26.96 -24.09 -7.06
CA VAL A 113 -27.53 -25.39 -6.73
C VAL A 113 -28.66 -25.65 -7.73
N THR A 114 -28.32 -26.23 -8.88
CA THR A 114 -29.33 -26.82 -9.76
C THR A 114 -29.88 -28.06 -9.07
N THR A 115 -31.02 -27.90 -8.42
CA THR A 115 -31.86 -29.03 -7.98
C THR A 115 -32.41 -29.69 -9.25
N VAL A 116 -32.13 -30.99 -9.41
CA VAL A 116 -32.74 -31.87 -10.41
C VAL A 116 -34.04 -32.43 -9.84
#